data_AF-A0A7C2YB62-F1
#
_entry.id   AF-A0A7C2YB62-F1
#
_cell.length_a   1.000
_cell.length_b   1.000
_cell.length_c   1.000
_cell.angle_alpha   90.00
_cell.angle_beta   90.00
_cell.angle_gamma   90.00
#
_symmetry.space_group_name_H-M   'P 1'
#
loop_
_entity.id
_entity.type
_entity.pdbx_description
1 polymer ?
#
loop_
_entity_poly.entity_id
_entity_poly.type
_entity_poly.pdbx_seq_one_letter_code
_entity_poly.pdbx_strand_id
1 'polypeptide(L)'
;MRHSYQNALDLLHEHERRYGKRILKVIGAANYHILMNLGDGMAAGKPIPVEMNGNRIWTLPIVLAPKCGGPAEVGSVFVNDKTLKVIGATENKQVMRNVKAHSREKAALV
;
A
#
# COMPACT_ATOMS: atom_id res chain seq x y z
N MET A 1 6.09 4.39 20.56
CA MET A 1 4.85 4.80 19.84
C MET A 1 4.88 6.22 19.27
N ARG A 2 5.53 7.23 19.87
CA ARG A 2 5.55 8.61 19.29
C ARG A 2 6.33 8.75 17.96
N HIS A 3 7.41 8.00 17.77
CA HIS A 3 8.22 8.09 16.54
C HIS A 3 7.55 7.52 15.28
N SER A 4 6.75 6.46 15.40
CA SER A 4 6.05 5.86 14.25
C SER A 4 4.92 6.74 13.71
N TYR A 5 4.26 7.50 14.59
CA TYR A 5 3.19 8.41 14.20
C TYR A 5 3.73 9.64 13.48
N GLN A 6 4.83 10.23 13.97
CA GLN A 6 5.45 11.39 13.31
C GLN A 6 5.96 11.02 11.91
N ASN A 7 6.61 9.86 11.75
CA ASN A 7 7.08 9.38 10.45
C ASN A 7 5.92 9.16 9.46
N ALA A 8 4.77 8.68 9.92
CA ALA A 8 3.59 8.52 9.09
C ALA A 8 3.03 9.87 8.62
N LEU A 9 3.00 10.88 9.50
CA LEU A 9 2.59 12.24 9.14
C LEU A 9 3.55 12.90 8.16
N ASP A 10 4.86 12.70 8.34
CA ASP A 10 5.88 13.27 7.45
C ASP A 10 5.78 12.68 6.04
N LEU A 11 5.54 11.36 5.93
CA LEU A 11 5.25 10.69 4.66
C LEU A 11 3.95 11.18 4.00
N LEU A 12 2.90 11.41 4.79
CA LEU A 12 1.64 11.97 4.30
C LEU A 12 1.84 13.39 3.75
N HIS A 13 2.56 14.25 4.46
CA HIS A 13 2.87 15.60 3.99
C HIS A 13 3.82 15.61 2.78
N GLU A 14 4.76 14.67 2.68
CA GLU A 14 5.58 14.50 1.47
C GLU A 14 4.70 14.11 0.27
N HIS A 15 3.79 13.15 0.44
CA HIS A 15 2.86 12.75 -0.61
C HIS A 15 1.93 13.90 -1.02
N GLU A 16 1.41 14.66 -0.07
CA GLU A 16 0.59 15.84 -0.37
C GLU A 16 1.37 16.88 -1.18
N ARG A 17 2.61 17.20 -0.81
CA ARG A 17 3.45 18.14 -1.57
C ARG A 17 3.75 17.65 -2.98
N ARG A 18 4.01 16.35 -3.14
CA ARG A 18 4.48 15.76 -4.41
C ARG A 18 3.36 15.43 -5.40
N TYR A 19 2.18 15.08 -4.89
CA TYR A 19 1.07 14.56 -5.70
C TYR A 19 -0.27 15.30 -5.48
N GLY A 20 -0.31 16.25 -4.53
CA GLY A 20 -1.49 17.04 -4.20
C GLY A 20 -2.44 16.37 -3.21
N LYS A 21 -3.32 17.15 -2.58
CA LYS A 21 -4.31 16.70 -1.56
C LYS A 21 -5.18 15.52 -1.98
N ARG A 22 -5.38 15.32 -3.28
CA ARG A 22 -6.17 14.22 -3.85
C ARG A 22 -5.57 12.86 -3.50
N ILE A 23 -4.24 12.74 -3.46
CA ILE A 23 -3.55 11.48 -3.19
C ILE A 23 -3.84 10.95 -1.79
N LEU A 24 -4.08 11.82 -0.81
CA LEU A 24 -4.37 11.41 0.56
C LEU A 24 -5.70 10.67 0.63
N LYS A 25 -6.69 11.10 -0.15
CA LYS A 25 -7.99 10.41 -0.24
C LYS A 25 -7.85 9.05 -0.91
N VAL A 26 -6.98 8.97 -1.91
CA VAL A 26 -6.64 7.73 -2.62
C VAL A 26 -5.95 6.73 -1.68
N ILE A 27 -4.92 7.18 -0.93
CA ILE A 27 -4.24 6.39 0.10
C ILE A 27 -5.24 5.95 1.18
N GLY A 28 -6.13 6.83 1.61
CA GLY A 28 -7.19 6.51 2.56
C GLY A 28 -8.13 5.42 2.07
N ALA A 29 -8.58 5.49 0.82
CA ALA A 29 -9.43 4.46 0.21
C ALA A 29 -8.73 3.10 0.12
N ALA A 30 -7.44 3.08 -0.26
CA ALA A 30 -6.65 1.86 -0.29
C ALA A 30 -6.44 1.27 1.10
N ASN A 31 -6.05 2.08 2.09
CA ASN A 31 -5.87 1.64 3.47
C ASN A 31 -7.17 1.08 4.07
N TYR A 32 -8.31 1.73 3.82
CA TYR A 32 -9.60 1.20 4.25
C TYR A 32 -9.87 -0.18 3.65
N HIS A 33 -9.63 -0.36 2.34
CA HIS A 33 -9.79 -1.67 1.70
C HIS A 33 -8.85 -2.73 2.27
N ILE A 34 -7.58 -2.40 2.50
CA ILE A 34 -6.59 -3.31 3.10
C ILE A 34 -7.05 -3.76 4.48
N LEU A 35 -7.44 -2.82 5.35
CA LEU A 35 -7.93 -3.15 6.70
C LEU A 35 -9.17 -4.06 6.67
N MET A 36 -10.11 -3.81 5.76
CA MET A 36 -11.34 -4.59 5.67
C MET A 36 -11.15 -5.99 5.07
N ASN A 37 -10.14 -6.21 4.21
CA ASN A 37 -9.98 -7.48 3.49
C ASN A 37 -8.79 -8.32 3.97
N LEU A 38 -7.69 -7.68 4.36
CA LEU A 38 -6.46 -8.35 4.80
C LEU A 38 -6.34 -8.37 6.34
N GLY A 39 -7.01 -7.45 7.04
CA GLY A 39 -7.00 -7.34 8.50
C GLY A 39 -5.71 -6.76 9.09
N ASP A 40 -4.61 -6.80 8.33
CA ASP A 40 -3.33 -6.18 8.65
C ASP A 40 -2.71 -5.58 7.38
N GLY A 41 -1.83 -4.60 7.55
CA GLY A 41 -1.14 -3.93 6.47
C GLY A 41 -1.50 -2.47 6.24
N MET A 42 -0.75 -1.86 5.33
CA MET A 42 -1.02 -0.51 4.87
C MET A 42 -0.59 -0.32 3.42
N ALA A 43 -1.29 0.59 2.74
CA ALA A 43 -0.82 1.21 1.52
C ALA A 43 0.35 2.13 1.89
N ALA A 44 1.57 1.66 1.62
CA ALA A 44 2.80 2.40 1.86
C ALA A 44 3.74 2.28 0.65
N GLY A 45 4.68 3.21 0.55
CA GLY A 45 5.55 3.34 -0.62
C GLY A 45 5.07 4.40 -1.61
N LYS A 46 5.73 4.50 -2.77
CA LYS A 46 5.48 5.54 -3.75
C LYS A 46 4.21 5.22 -4.56
N PRO A 47 3.13 6.02 -4.50
CA PRO A 47 1.97 5.81 -5.36
C PRO A 47 2.37 6.01 -6.83
N ILE A 48 1.98 5.08 -7.69
CA ILE A 48 2.31 5.12 -9.11
C ILE A 48 1.02 5.44 -9.89
N PRO A 49 0.95 6.58 -10.58
CA PRO A 49 -0.19 6.88 -11.45
C PRO A 49 -0.06 6.09 -12.76
N VAL A 50 -1.16 5.45 -13.17
CA VAL A 50 -1.31 4.73 -14.43
C VAL A 50 -2.56 5.26 -15.12
N GLU A 51 -2.45 5.63 -16.39
CA GLU A 51 -3.61 5.99 -17.20
C GLU A 51 -4.21 4.74 -17.85
N MET A 52 -5.51 4.50 -17.67
CA MET A 52 -6.22 3.38 -18.28
C MET A 52 -7.60 3.85 -18.76
N ASN A 53 -7.87 3.70 -20.06
CA ASN A 53 -9.14 4.09 -20.67
C ASN A 53 -9.59 5.53 -20.32
N GLY A 54 -8.64 6.49 -20.33
CA GLY A 54 -8.90 7.89 -20.00
C GLY A 54 -9.15 8.18 -18.51
N ASN A 55 -8.90 7.21 -17.63
CA ASN A 55 -8.94 7.37 -16.20
C ASN A 55 -7.56 7.19 -15.58
N ARG A 56 -7.20 8.16 -14.74
CA ARG A 56 -6.05 8.03 -13.85
C ARG A 56 -6.37 7.05 -12.72
N ILE A 57 -5.56 6.01 -12.62
CA ILE A 57 -5.59 4.99 -11.59
C ILE A 57 -4.31 5.11 -10.79
N TRP A 58 -4.43 5.04 -9.47
CA TRP A 58 -3.29 4.98 -8.58
C TRP A 58 -3.05 3.54 -8.16
N THR A 59 -1.85 3.06 -8.45
CA THR A 59 -1.33 1.81 -7.92
C THR A 59 -0.61 2.11 -6.61
N LEU A 60 -1.08 1.50 -5.53
CA LEU A 60 -0.55 1.68 -4.18
C LEU A 60 0.00 0.34 -3.68
N PRO A 61 1.27 0.26 -3.28
CA PRO A 61 1.85 -0.99 -2.77
C PRO A 61 1.21 -1.37 -1.44
N ILE A 62 0.90 -2.66 -1.28
CA ILE A 62 0.48 -3.22 0.00
C ILE A 62 1.74 -3.63 0.74
N VAL A 63 1.99 -3.00 1.89
CA VAL A 63 3.09 -3.34 2.78
C VAL A 63 2.55 -4.08 4.00
N LEU A 64 3.07 -5.29 4.23
CA LEU A 64 2.84 -6.06 5.46
C LEU A 64 4.14 -6.18 6.23
N ALA A 65 4.07 -6.17 7.56
CA ALA A 65 5.22 -6.44 8.44
C ALA A 65 5.11 -7.89 8.98
N PRO A 66 5.63 -8.91 8.25
CA PRO A 66 5.71 -10.26 8.78
C PRO A 66 6.43 -10.30 10.13
N LYS A 67 5.99 -11.20 11.02
CA LYS A 67 6.59 -11.43 12.35
C LYS A 67 8.10 -11.65 12.31
N CYS A 68 8.62 -12.13 11.18
CA CYS A 68 10.05 -12.31 10.92
C CYS A 68 10.33 -11.77 9.50
N GLY A 69 11.00 -10.63 9.38
CA GLY A 69 11.44 -10.11 8.07
C GLY A 69 11.43 -8.58 7.91
N GLY A 70 10.69 -7.85 8.75
CA GLY A 70 10.46 -6.41 8.55
C GLY A 70 9.42 -6.15 7.45
N PRO A 71 9.08 -4.88 7.18
CA PRO A 71 8.04 -4.53 6.21
C PRO A 71 8.42 -5.00 4.80
N ALA A 72 7.45 -5.58 4.09
CA ALA A 72 7.60 -6.13 2.75
C ALA A 72 6.43 -5.70 1.86
N GLU A 73 6.75 -5.27 0.64
CA GLU A 73 5.76 -5.06 -0.42
C GLU A 73 5.30 -6.43 -0.94
N VAL A 74 4.00 -6.72 -0.81
CA VAL A 74 3.43 -8.05 -1.07
C VAL A 74 2.27 -8.02 -2.05
N GLY A 75 1.91 -6.85 -2.56
CA GLY A 75 0.84 -6.69 -3.54
C GLY A 75 0.58 -5.22 -3.84
N SER A 76 -0.55 -4.95 -4.47
CA SER A 76 -0.99 -3.59 -4.77
C SER A 76 -2.51 -3.45 -4.71
N VAL A 77 -2.98 -2.24 -4.40
CA VAL A 77 -4.38 -1.81 -4.54
C VAL A 77 -4.45 -0.77 -5.65
N PHE A 78 -5.47 -0.87 -6.48
CA PHE A 78 -5.73 0.03 -7.59
C PHE A 78 -6.93 0.91 -7.25
N VAL A 79 -6.73 2.21 -7.19
CA VAL A 79 -7.76 3.20 -6.84
C VAL A 79 -7.97 4.16 -7.99
N ASN A 80 -9.20 4.33 -8.43
CA ASN A 80 -9.54 5.32 -9.44
C ASN A 80 -9.51 6.74 -8.83
N ASP A 81 -8.73 7.66 -9.44
CA ASP A 81 -8.49 9.01 -8.90
C ASP A 81 -9.77 9.88 -8.84
N LYS A 82 -10.67 9.72 -9.81
CA LYS A 82 -11.91 10.50 -9.92
C LYS A 82 -12.96 10.02 -8.94
N THR A 83 -13.17 8.71 -8.86
CA THR A 83 -14.26 8.11 -8.05
C THR A 83 -13.82 7.73 -6.64
N LEU A 84 -12.52 7.67 -6.38
CA LEU A 84 -11.92 7.19 -5.13
C LEU A 84 -12.34 5.76 -4.76
N LYS A 85 -12.80 4.97 -5.75
CA LYS A 85 -13.16 3.57 -5.56
C LYS A 85 -11.96 2.68 -5.84
N VAL A 86 -11.83 1.63 -5.02
CA VAL A 86 -10.94 0.50 -5.33
C VAL A 86 -11.55 -0.28 -6.50
N ILE A 87 -10.78 -0.42 -7.57
CA ILE A 87 -11.20 -1.10 -8.81
C ILE A 87 -10.49 -2.45 -8.98
N GLY A 88 -9.52 -2.74 -8.13
CA GLY A 88 -8.81 -4.01 -8.08
C GLY A 88 -7.81 -4.03 -6.95
N ALA A 89 -7.40 -5.21 -6.52
CA ALA A 89 -6.32 -5.42 -5.59
C ALA A 89 -5.70 -6.79 -5.81
N THR A 90 -4.45 -6.98 -5.38
CA THR A 90 -3.85 -8.32 -5.29
C THR A 90 -4.67 -9.18 -4.33
N GLU A 91 -5.08 -10.37 -4.76
CA GLU A 91 -5.89 -11.28 -3.95
C GLU A 91 -5.20 -11.69 -2.66
N ASN A 92 -5.97 -11.86 -1.58
CA ASN A 92 -5.48 -12.29 -0.27
C ASN A 92 -4.61 -13.54 -0.34
N LYS A 93 -4.99 -14.54 -1.14
CA LYS A 93 -4.21 -15.79 -1.31
C LYS A 93 -2.82 -15.50 -1.89
N GLN A 94 -2.74 -14.58 -2.85
CA GLN A 94 -1.47 -14.19 -3.46
C GLN A 94 -0.64 -13.32 -2.50
N VAL A 95 -1.26 -12.39 -1.77
CA VAL A 95 -0.61 -11.60 -0.73
C VAL A 95 0.06 -12.53 0.30
N MET A 96 -0.66 -13.51 0.83
CA MET A 96 -0.11 -14.45 1.82
C MET A 96 0.99 -15.36 1.26
N ARG A 97 0.96 -15.68 -0.04
CA ARG A 97 2.06 -16.38 -0.72
C ARG A 97 3.31 -15.51 -0.80
N ASN A 98 3.17 -14.24 -1.17
CA ASN A 98 4.26 -13.28 -1.28
C ASN A 98 4.93 -13.03 0.09
N VAL A 99 4.13 -12.91 1.16
CA VAL A 99 4.67 -12.82 2.54
C VAL A 99 5.57 -14.01 2.86
N LYS A 100 5.11 -15.25 2.58
CA LYS A 100 5.88 -16.47 2.87
C LYS A 100 7.16 -16.55 2.05
N ALA A 101 7.13 -16.13 0.79
CA ALA A 101 8.32 -16.08 -0.06
C ALA A 101 9.37 -15.11 0.53
N HIS A 102 8.94 -13.91 0.92
CA HIS A 102 9.82 -12.89 1.48
C HIS A 102 10.47 -13.31 2.81
N SER A 103 9.70 -13.97 3.70
CA SER A 103 10.27 -14.50 4.94
C SER A 103 11.31 -15.60 4.70
N ARG A 104 11.16 -16.42 3.65
CA ARG A 104 12.13 -17.47 3.28
C ARG A 104 13.42 -16.88 2.71
N GLU A 105 13.31 -15.91 1.82
CA GLU A 105 14.47 -15.21 1.25
C GLU A 105 15.32 -14.56 2.35
N LYS A 106 14.70 -13.88 3.32
CA LYS A 106 15.42 -13.32 4.46
C LYS A 106 16.06 -14.37 5.36
N ALA A 107 15.38 -15.50 5.60
CA ALA A 107 15.94 -16.59 6.40
C ALA A 107 17.15 -17.27 5.73
N ALA A 108 17.23 -17.25 4.40
CA ALA A 108 18.36 -17.80 3.65
C ALA A 108 19.59 -16.87 3.58
N LEU A 109 19.43 -15.61 3.99
CA LEU A 109 20.50 -14.60 4.02
C LEU A 109 21.17 -14.46 5.40
N VAL A 110 20.74 -15.26 6.39
CA VAL A 110 21.28 -15.32 7.76
C VAL A 110 21.98 -16.66 7.97
#